data_AF-A0A5N5XEE4-F1
#
_entry.id   AF-A0A5N5XEE4-F1
#
_cell.length_a   1.000
_cell.length_b   1.000
_cell.length_c   1.000
_cell.angle_alpha   90.00
_cell.angle_beta   90.00
_cell.angle_gamma   90.00
#
_symmetry.space_group_name_H-M   'P 1'
#
loop_
_entity.id
_entity.type
_entity.pdbx_description
1 polymer ?
#
loop_
_entity_poly.entity_id
_entity_poly.type
_entity_poly.pdbx_seq_one_letter_code
_entity_poly.pdbx_strand_id
1 'polypeptide(L)'
;MEDSDRLCHVGKNIHSIKNRSWEGIIPLSEQRWREKGLDHGANFDLACQYLSAVVAAFEYLNKSVVAKNLRDTFNLISDHWQEGDAILNERRRQQGQELVNVTKLWTEFMAAHYEAMTARAHRWVISHVNALRAPLLDGLISHRPINEDVVDSLQWKMTDRLHMLMEVSATADYMIMIPMDGYKGYTTPPIEPNIPAALRSPDCEKRGKEYSQRLKLVTRMTIYQNVCSRTRGPSERMGSPESLHRTAVEQIEAQNKVRRETGGEPIEPVPKEPWIVQCLHRVQGDNPAPIGRCGLAIYRLTYQQTEAEWAEFVQKMEAHAAEWGLGQTGSNAIKPHLKLHWMDGRALEIPEGDIKAARKQFHDHAMPSFYHKDHVNESVFLVVDDASVASYMGKSYSAATDFIPAGDFAGFVLAVDADYDAKESIGRPEEAPGFYGEMRILGNLIWGDLYAMLVSQSAFLKDLWPLALDHPNQVYVGPTVPLQVKCWKIQNGIRNTLVRQMVEYAQAKINGTAPALPVVPPSLSSRSEPNTALRNLMLRQFTQHLRQNGNLQEAVLAEEAVNLRPGEEPDWDRIQRRLDSERDAGGDSGPNTRNGEGPPDDQCPVQ
;
A
#
# COMPACT_ATOMS: atom_id res chain seq x y z
N MET A 1 27.64 11.51 -2.88
CA MET A 1 26.86 12.61 -2.29
C MET A 1 25.47 12.51 -2.86
N GLU A 2 24.48 12.20 -2.02
CA GLU A 2 23.08 12.36 -2.42
C GLU A 2 22.80 13.85 -2.55
N ASP A 3 22.33 14.29 -3.71
CA ASP A 3 21.92 15.67 -3.93
C ASP A 3 20.45 15.79 -3.53
N SER A 4 20.21 16.08 -2.25
CA SER A 4 18.87 16.21 -1.67
C SER A 4 18.01 17.25 -2.39
N ASP A 5 18.64 18.25 -3.00
CA ASP A 5 17.96 19.37 -3.68
C ASP A 5 17.30 18.93 -4.99
N ARG A 6 17.59 17.70 -5.46
CA ARG A 6 17.03 17.13 -6.68
C ARG A 6 15.77 16.28 -6.47
N LEU A 7 15.33 16.09 -5.22
CA LEU A 7 14.15 15.28 -4.88
C LEU A 7 12.99 16.16 -4.42
N CYS A 8 11.80 15.97 -5.00
CA CYS A 8 10.59 16.60 -4.46
C CYS A 8 10.09 15.77 -3.27
N HIS A 9 9.75 16.43 -2.16
CA HIS A 9 9.16 15.74 -1.02
C HIS A 9 7.77 15.19 -1.37
N VAL A 10 7.56 13.90 -1.08
CA VAL A 10 6.26 13.23 -1.21
C VAL A 10 5.99 12.43 0.06
N GLY A 11 4.70 12.20 0.35
CA GLY A 11 4.29 11.36 1.47
C GLY A 11 4.92 9.96 1.40
N LYS A 12 5.22 9.37 2.56
CA LYS A 12 5.87 8.05 2.64
C LYS A 12 5.05 6.93 1.99
N ASN A 13 3.73 7.08 1.91
CA ASN A 13 2.85 6.20 1.14
C ASN A 13 3.19 6.20 -0.36
N ILE A 14 3.37 7.37 -0.98
CA ILE A 14 3.74 7.48 -2.40
C ILE A 14 5.19 7.03 -2.60
N HIS A 15 6.09 7.44 -1.69
CA HIS A 15 7.50 7.05 -1.75
C HIS A 15 7.69 5.53 -1.73
N SER A 16 6.95 4.82 -0.87
CA SER A 16 7.00 3.36 -0.79
C SER A 16 6.54 2.70 -2.09
N ILE A 17 5.41 3.14 -2.66
CA ILE A 17 4.92 2.59 -3.93
C ILE A 17 5.89 2.90 -5.07
N LYS A 18 6.50 4.09 -5.08
CA LYS A 18 7.55 4.47 -6.04
C LYS A 18 8.75 3.52 -5.94
N ASN A 19 9.30 3.29 -4.74
CA ASN A 19 10.45 2.39 -4.54
C ASN A 19 10.14 0.95 -5.00
N ARG A 20 8.96 0.43 -4.65
CA ARG A 20 8.52 -0.90 -5.11
C ARG A 20 8.40 -0.98 -6.62
N SER A 21 7.70 -0.01 -7.20
CA SER A 21 7.46 0.03 -8.65
C SER A 21 8.78 0.16 -9.41
N TRP A 22 9.70 1.01 -8.94
CA TRP A 22 11.04 1.17 -9.50
C TRP A 22 11.77 -0.17 -9.62
N GLU A 23 11.77 -0.98 -8.56
CA GLU A 23 12.37 -2.32 -8.58
C GLU A 23 11.56 -3.39 -9.33
N GLY A 24 10.44 -3.03 -9.96
CA GLY A 24 9.54 -3.97 -10.60
C GLY A 24 8.89 -4.94 -9.62
N ILE A 25 8.74 -4.56 -8.34
CA ILE A 25 7.96 -5.31 -7.34
C ILE A 25 6.49 -4.93 -7.51
N ILE A 26 5.57 -5.90 -7.47
CA ILE A 26 4.13 -5.59 -7.54
C ILE A 26 3.71 -4.60 -6.44
N PRO A 27 2.82 -3.63 -6.74
CA PRO A 27 2.39 -2.63 -5.76
C PRO A 27 1.78 -3.24 -4.50
N LEU A 28 0.89 -4.23 -4.67
CA LEU A 28 0.29 -5.01 -3.59
C LEU A 28 0.01 -6.42 -4.11
N SER A 29 0.23 -7.46 -3.32
CA SER A 29 -0.09 -8.83 -3.74
C SER A 29 -1.59 -9.06 -3.80
N GLU A 30 -2.04 -9.96 -4.69
CA GLU A 30 -3.44 -10.37 -4.80
C GLU A 30 -3.98 -10.94 -3.48
N GLN A 31 -3.11 -11.61 -2.72
CA GLN A 31 -3.45 -12.10 -1.41
C GLN A 31 -3.73 -10.96 -0.42
N ARG A 32 -2.85 -9.96 -0.34
CA ARG A 32 -3.06 -8.80 0.55
C ARG A 32 -4.26 -7.97 0.11
N TRP A 33 -4.52 -7.90 -1.20
CA TRP A 33 -5.74 -7.28 -1.74
C TRP A 33 -6.99 -7.93 -1.15
N ARG A 34 -7.07 -9.27 -1.19
CA ARG A 34 -8.21 -10.05 -0.65
C ARG A 34 -8.30 -10.04 0.87
N GLU A 35 -7.17 -10.15 1.57
CA GLU A 35 -7.15 -10.12 3.05
C GLU A 35 -7.63 -8.77 3.61
N LYS A 36 -7.32 -7.68 2.90
CA LYS A 36 -7.85 -6.34 3.20
C LYS A 36 -9.31 -6.18 2.72
N GLY A 37 -9.88 -7.16 2.02
CA GLY A 37 -11.22 -7.13 1.47
C GLY A 37 -11.41 -6.03 0.42
N LEU A 38 -10.36 -5.67 -0.33
CA LEU A 38 -10.42 -4.59 -1.33
C LEU A 38 -11.24 -4.97 -2.57
N ASP A 39 -11.52 -6.27 -2.73
CA ASP A 39 -12.46 -6.82 -3.71
C ASP A 39 -13.93 -6.69 -3.27
N HIS A 40 -14.20 -6.37 -2.00
CA HIS A 40 -15.55 -6.18 -1.50
C HIS A 40 -16.07 -4.77 -1.78
N GLY A 41 -17.34 -4.68 -2.20
CA GLY A 41 -18.01 -3.41 -2.51
C GLY A 41 -18.09 -2.41 -1.33
N ALA A 42 -17.96 -2.91 -0.09
CA ALA A 42 -17.88 -2.11 1.14
C ALA A 42 -16.59 -1.26 1.21
N ASN A 43 -15.50 -1.78 0.64
CA ASN A 43 -14.17 -1.18 0.68
C ASN A 43 -13.81 -0.49 -0.64
N PHE A 44 -14.81 -0.17 -1.47
CA PHE A 44 -14.60 0.37 -2.81
C PHE A 44 -13.72 1.63 -2.82
N ASP A 45 -13.98 2.59 -1.92
CA ASP A 45 -13.23 3.84 -1.85
C ASP A 45 -11.79 3.60 -1.40
N LEU A 46 -11.60 2.66 -0.46
CA LEU A 46 -10.28 2.23 -0.02
C LEU A 46 -9.50 1.58 -1.17
N ALA A 47 -10.14 0.69 -1.94
CA ALA A 47 -9.56 0.05 -3.11
C ALA A 47 -9.15 1.10 -4.17
N CYS A 48 -10.01 2.10 -4.43
CA CYS A 48 -9.69 3.20 -5.34
C CYS A 48 -8.46 4.00 -4.88
N GLN A 49 -8.29 4.25 -3.58
CA GLN A 49 -7.09 4.93 -3.08
C GLN A 49 -5.81 4.11 -3.31
N TYR A 50 -5.86 2.78 -3.19
CA TYR A 50 -4.71 1.93 -3.51
C TYR A 50 -4.35 2.01 -5.00
N LEU A 51 -5.35 1.98 -5.89
CA LEU A 51 -5.13 2.13 -7.33
C LEU A 51 -4.54 3.51 -7.66
N SER A 52 -5.12 4.57 -7.10
CA SER A 52 -4.66 5.95 -7.29
C SER A 52 -3.27 6.18 -6.70
N ALA A 53 -2.88 5.49 -5.62
CA ALA A 53 -1.54 5.61 -5.05
C ALA A 53 -0.44 5.13 -6.02
N VAL A 54 -0.72 4.09 -6.81
CA VAL A 54 0.18 3.65 -7.89
C VAL A 54 0.30 4.73 -8.96
N VAL A 55 -0.83 5.29 -9.40
CA VAL A 55 -0.84 6.37 -10.38
C VAL A 55 -0.06 7.60 -9.87
N ALA A 56 -0.24 7.99 -8.61
CA ALA A 56 0.44 9.11 -7.98
C ALA A 56 1.97 8.92 -7.89
N ALA A 57 2.45 7.69 -7.75
CA ALA A 57 3.89 7.40 -7.80
C ALA A 57 4.48 7.71 -9.18
N PHE A 58 3.75 7.41 -10.26
CA PHE A 58 4.18 7.75 -11.61
C PHE A 58 3.94 9.22 -11.97
N GLU A 59 2.93 9.86 -11.38
CA GLU A 59 2.78 11.31 -11.46
C GLU A 59 4.01 12.03 -10.89
N TYR A 60 4.50 11.59 -9.73
CA TYR A 60 5.76 12.06 -9.17
C TYR A 60 6.94 11.86 -10.14
N LEU A 61 7.10 10.67 -10.72
CA LEU A 61 8.19 10.37 -11.67
C LEU A 61 8.09 11.19 -12.97
N ASN A 62 6.88 11.57 -13.38
CA ASN A 62 6.62 12.39 -14.57
C ASN A 62 6.69 13.91 -14.31
N LYS A 63 6.83 14.37 -13.05
CA LYS A 63 7.07 15.80 -12.77
C LYS A 63 8.28 16.28 -13.56
N SER A 64 8.16 17.42 -14.24
CA SER A 64 9.17 17.93 -15.18
C SER A 64 10.59 17.96 -14.59
N VAL A 65 10.73 18.39 -13.32
CA VAL A 65 12.01 18.42 -12.59
C VAL A 65 12.54 17.01 -12.32
N VAL A 66 11.68 16.07 -11.89
CA VAL A 66 12.06 14.68 -11.59
C VAL A 66 12.46 13.96 -12.88
N ALA A 67 11.64 14.05 -13.94
CA ALA A 67 11.92 13.45 -15.24
C ALA A 67 13.23 13.99 -15.86
N LYS A 68 13.46 15.30 -15.75
CA LYS A 68 14.75 15.92 -16.12
C LYS A 68 15.89 15.33 -15.29
N ASN A 69 15.72 15.22 -13.97
CA ASN A 69 16.77 14.69 -13.10
C ASN A 69 17.12 13.23 -13.41
N LEU A 70 16.13 12.39 -13.69
CA LEU A 70 16.32 11.01 -14.12
C LEU A 70 17.14 10.94 -15.41
N ARG A 71 16.77 11.74 -16.43
CA ARG A 71 17.49 11.81 -17.70
C ARG A 71 18.92 12.30 -17.54
N ASP A 72 19.12 13.38 -16.79
CA ASP A 72 20.43 14.02 -16.63
C ASP A 72 21.37 13.07 -15.85
N THR A 73 20.86 12.38 -14.83
CA THR A 73 21.62 11.35 -14.10
C THR A 73 21.95 10.14 -14.98
N PHE A 74 21.00 9.65 -15.78
CA PHE A 74 21.26 8.60 -16.75
C PHE A 74 22.36 8.99 -17.74
N ASN A 75 22.29 10.21 -18.28
CA ASN A 75 23.26 10.71 -19.26
C ASN A 75 24.66 10.86 -18.65
N LEU A 76 24.75 11.29 -17.39
CA LEU A 76 26.02 11.36 -16.66
C LEU A 76 26.64 9.97 -16.45
N ILE A 77 25.83 8.99 -16.07
CA ILE A 77 26.29 7.59 -15.94
C ILE A 77 26.73 7.06 -17.31
N SER A 78 25.97 7.37 -18.37
CA SER A 78 26.31 6.97 -19.74
C SER A 78 27.66 7.56 -20.19
N ASP A 79 27.97 8.80 -19.82
CA ASP A 79 29.27 9.43 -20.15
C ASP A 79 30.43 8.72 -19.43
N HIS A 80 30.25 8.39 -18.14
CA HIS A 80 31.25 7.61 -17.40
C HIS A 80 31.46 6.21 -18.00
N TRP A 81 30.39 5.54 -18.46
CA TRP A 81 30.54 4.26 -19.15
C TRP A 81 31.24 4.39 -20.50
N GLN A 82 31.06 5.50 -21.21
CA GLN A 82 31.74 5.73 -22.48
C GLN A 82 33.25 5.88 -22.29
N GLU A 83 33.68 6.60 -21.25
CA GLU A 83 35.10 6.67 -20.85
C GLU A 83 35.62 5.28 -20.42
N GLY A 84 34.84 4.55 -19.64
CA GLY A 84 35.14 3.18 -19.22
C GLY A 84 35.30 2.22 -20.39
N ASP A 85 34.45 2.31 -21.41
CA ASP A 85 34.50 1.50 -22.63
C ASP A 85 35.82 1.70 -23.37
N ALA A 86 36.33 2.94 -23.47
CA ALA A 86 37.60 3.21 -24.12
C ALA A 86 38.77 2.49 -23.40
N ILE A 87 38.81 2.57 -22.07
CA ILE A 87 39.86 1.96 -21.24
C ILE A 87 39.76 0.43 -21.28
N LEU A 88 38.56 -0.12 -21.09
CA LEU A 88 38.31 -1.57 -21.10
C LEU A 88 38.66 -2.18 -22.45
N ASN A 89 38.28 -1.53 -23.55
CA ASN A 89 38.51 -2.04 -24.90
C ASN A 89 39.97 -1.92 -25.34
N GLU A 90 40.72 -0.93 -24.86
CA GLU A 90 42.17 -0.88 -25.07
C GLU A 90 42.85 -2.11 -24.44
N ARG A 91 42.52 -2.41 -23.18
CA ARG A 91 43.04 -3.59 -22.48
C ARG A 91 42.62 -4.90 -23.16
N ARG A 92 41.35 -5.01 -23.56
CA ARG A 92 40.85 -6.20 -24.27
C ARG A 92 41.54 -6.41 -25.60
N ARG A 93 41.81 -5.34 -26.36
CA ARG A 93 42.57 -5.40 -27.61
C ARG A 93 43.98 -5.95 -27.39
N GLN A 94 44.67 -5.51 -26.34
CA GLN A 94 45.99 -6.03 -25.97
C GLN A 94 45.95 -7.52 -25.58
N GLN A 95 44.84 -7.99 -25.03
CA GLN A 95 44.62 -9.38 -24.64
C GLN A 95 43.98 -10.24 -25.74
N GLY A 96 43.73 -9.69 -26.93
CA GLY A 96 43.06 -10.40 -28.03
C GLY A 96 41.61 -10.79 -27.74
N GLN A 97 40.93 -10.09 -26.83
CA GLN A 97 39.54 -10.34 -26.43
C GLN A 97 38.55 -9.51 -27.26
N GLU A 98 37.31 -9.97 -27.32
CA GLU A 98 36.20 -9.24 -27.96
C GLU A 98 35.93 -7.91 -27.26
N LEU A 99 35.62 -6.89 -28.05
CA LEU A 99 35.27 -5.56 -27.54
C LEU A 99 33.88 -5.59 -26.89
N VAL A 100 33.72 -4.80 -25.84
CA VAL A 100 32.42 -4.61 -25.18
C VAL A 100 31.92 -3.19 -25.39
N ASN A 101 30.61 -3.00 -25.20
CA ASN A 101 30.01 -1.67 -25.17
C ASN A 101 29.08 -1.59 -23.95
N VAL A 102 29.68 -1.29 -22.80
CA VAL A 102 29.00 -1.14 -21.52
C VAL A 102 28.01 0.01 -21.58
N THR A 103 28.31 1.08 -22.32
CA THR A 103 27.39 2.22 -22.52
C THR A 103 26.10 1.79 -23.21
N LYS A 104 26.21 0.95 -24.24
CA LYS A 104 25.06 0.38 -24.95
C LYS A 104 24.28 -0.57 -24.03
N LEU A 105 24.96 -1.44 -23.29
CA LEU A 105 24.31 -2.35 -22.33
C LEU A 105 23.57 -1.59 -21.23
N TRP A 106 24.12 -0.47 -20.75
CA TRP A 106 23.44 0.42 -19.80
C TRP A 106 22.14 0.99 -20.38
N THR A 107 22.17 1.43 -21.63
CA THR A 107 20.99 1.96 -22.32
C THR A 107 19.93 0.87 -22.50
N GLU A 108 20.32 -0.31 -22.96
CA GLU A 108 19.42 -1.47 -23.13
C GLU A 108 18.83 -1.92 -21.80
N PHE A 109 19.65 -1.99 -20.74
CA PHE A 109 19.21 -2.33 -19.39
C PHE A 109 18.16 -1.34 -18.88
N MET A 110 18.42 -0.03 -18.98
CA MET A 110 17.49 0.98 -18.47
C MET A 110 16.19 1.04 -19.27
N ALA A 111 16.25 0.86 -20.60
CA ALA A 111 15.05 0.76 -21.42
C ALA A 111 14.18 -0.44 -21.01
N ALA A 112 14.79 -1.62 -20.86
CA ALA A 112 14.08 -2.81 -20.40
C ALA A 112 13.56 -2.66 -18.96
N HIS A 113 14.31 -2.00 -18.08
CA HIS A 113 13.92 -1.72 -16.70
C HIS A 113 12.67 -0.83 -16.64
N TYR A 114 12.69 0.31 -17.34
CA TYR A 114 11.54 1.23 -17.42
C TYR A 114 10.30 0.57 -18.03
N GLU A 115 10.47 -0.21 -19.11
CA GLU A 115 9.40 -0.96 -19.74
C GLU A 115 8.80 -2.02 -18.78
N ALA A 116 9.64 -2.79 -18.09
CA ALA A 116 9.18 -3.81 -17.16
C ALA A 116 8.44 -3.21 -15.95
N MET A 117 8.94 -2.11 -15.38
CA MET A 117 8.30 -1.47 -14.23
C MET A 117 6.95 -0.84 -14.59
N THR A 118 6.86 -0.13 -15.73
CA THR A 118 5.62 0.53 -16.15
C THR A 118 4.58 -0.50 -16.56
N ALA A 119 4.97 -1.53 -17.33
CA ALA A 119 4.06 -2.60 -17.75
C ALA A 119 3.48 -3.35 -16.56
N ARG A 120 4.30 -3.68 -15.54
CA ARG A 120 3.82 -4.36 -14.34
C ARG A 120 2.86 -3.49 -13.53
N ALA A 121 3.22 -2.23 -13.25
CA ALA A 121 2.39 -1.32 -12.47
C ALA A 121 1.06 -1.01 -13.20
N HIS A 122 1.12 -0.74 -14.50
CA HIS A 122 -0.05 -0.47 -15.33
C HIS A 122 -0.99 -1.68 -15.39
N ARG A 123 -0.45 -2.86 -15.69
CA ARG A 123 -1.24 -4.11 -15.69
C ARG A 123 -1.92 -4.33 -14.34
N TRP A 124 -1.18 -4.15 -13.24
CA TRP A 124 -1.72 -4.31 -11.90
C TRP A 124 -2.91 -3.38 -11.66
N VAL A 125 -2.82 -2.09 -12.03
CA VAL A 125 -3.96 -1.17 -11.90
C VAL A 125 -5.14 -1.62 -12.77
N ILE A 126 -4.90 -1.94 -14.04
CA ILE A 126 -5.98 -2.30 -14.98
C ILE A 126 -6.66 -3.62 -14.60
N SER A 127 -5.93 -4.62 -14.11
CA SER A 127 -6.51 -5.90 -13.69
C SER A 127 -7.49 -5.70 -12.53
N HIS A 128 -7.09 -4.93 -11.52
CA HIS A 128 -7.91 -4.65 -10.35
C HIS A 128 -9.09 -3.73 -10.66
N VAL A 129 -8.89 -2.72 -11.53
CA VAL A 129 -10.00 -1.91 -12.05
C VAL A 129 -11.05 -2.79 -12.73
N ASN A 130 -10.62 -3.72 -13.60
CA ASN A 130 -11.56 -4.61 -14.30
C ASN A 130 -12.25 -5.58 -13.33
N ALA A 131 -11.55 -6.09 -12.32
CA ALA A 131 -12.15 -6.92 -11.29
C ALA A 131 -13.23 -6.17 -10.49
N LEU A 132 -13.03 -4.89 -10.19
CA LEU A 132 -14.02 -4.04 -9.52
C LEU A 132 -15.19 -3.63 -10.43
N ARG A 133 -14.97 -3.50 -11.75
CA ARG A 133 -16.03 -3.19 -12.72
C ARG A 133 -17.02 -4.33 -12.89
N ALA A 134 -16.54 -5.57 -12.91
CA ALA A 134 -17.38 -6.75 -13.17
C ALA A 134 -18.66 -6.82 -12.29
N PRO A 135 -18.57 -6.80 -10.95
CA PRO A 135 -19.77 -6.86 -10.11
C PRO A 135 -20.66 -5.61 -10.23
N LEU A 136 -20.12 -4.46 -10.62
CA LEU A 136 -20.91 -3.24 -10.85
C LEU A 136 -21.74 -3.35 -12.14
N LEU A 137 -21.14 -3.90 -13.20
CA LEU A 137 -21.83 -4.15 -14.47
C LEU A 137 -22.92 -5.23 -14.30
N ASP A 138 -22.58 -6.33 -13.62
CA ASP A 138 -23.53 -7.40 -13.29
C ASP A 138 -24.67 -6.87 -12.40
N GLY A 139 -24.35 -6.00 -11.44
CA GLY A 139 -25.32 -5.32 -10.59
C GLY A 139 -26.26 -4.42 -11.38
N LEU A 140 -25.73 -3.63 -12.33
CA LEU A 140 -26.53 -2.77 -13.19
C LEU A 140 -27.52 -3.57 -14.02
N ILE A 141 -27.09 -4.60 -14.75
CA ILE A 141 -27.97 -5.37 -15.65
C ILE A 141 -29.00 -6.21 -14.88
N SER A 142 -28.67 -6.63 -13.66
CA SER A 142 -29.56 -7.43 -12.80
C SER A 142 -30.59 -6.57 -12.07
N HIS A 143 -30.39 -5.26 -12.01
CA HIS A 143 -31.28 -4.34 -11.32
C HIS A 143 -32.65 -4.24 -12.00
N ARG A 144 -33.69 -4.01 -11.21
CA ARG A 144 -35.08 -3.87 -11.67
C ARG A 144 -35.68 -2.60 -11.07
N PRO A 145 -35.49 -1.43 -11.72
CA PRO A 145 -35.99 -0.16 -11.20
C PRO A 145 -37.52 -0.12 -11.25
N ILE A 146 -38.14 0.59 -10.29
CA ILE A 146 -39.60 0.80 -10.25
C ILE A 146 -40.05 1.72 -11.40
N ASN A 147 -39.19 2.66 -11.79
CA ASN A 147 -39.44 3.60 -12.87
C ASN A 147 -38.18 3.72 -13.74
N GLU A 148 -38.28 3.27 -15.00
CA GLU A 148 -37.17 3.36 -15.96
C GLU A 148 -37.03 4.75 -16.60
N ASP A 149 -37.93 5.70 -16.34
CA ASP A 149 -37.80 7.07 -16.86
C ASP A 149 -36.76 7.90 -16.10
N VAL A 150 -36.36 7.45 -14.91
CA VAL A 150 -35.41 8.16 -14.03
C VAL A 150 -34.36 7.16 -13.51
N VAL A 151 -33.11 7.60 -13.42
CA VAL A 151 -32.03 6.84 -12.78
C VAL A 151 -32.24 6.87 -11.26
N ASP A 152 -32.38 5.70 -10.64
CA ASP A 152 -32.57 5.60 -9.19
C ASP A 152 -31.24 5.66 -8.41
N SER A 153 -31.33 5.68 -7.07
CA SER A 153 -30.16 5.85 -6.19
C SER A 153 -29.16 4.70 -6.30
N LEU A 154 -29.61 3.47 -6.56
CA LEU A 154 -28.72 2.32 -6.71
C LEU A 154 -27.98 2.39 -8.05
N GLN A 155 -28.70 2.74 -9.11
CA GLN A 155 -28.10 2.97 -10.43
C GLN A 155 -27.11 4.13 -10.41
N TRP A 156 -27.42 5.24 -9.72
CA TRP A 156 -26.48 6.34 -9.49
C TRP A 156 -25.23 5.86 -8.77
N LYS A 157 -25.38 5.15 -7.63
CA LYS A 157 -24.24 4.62 -6.88
C LYS A 157 -23.34 3.72 -7.74
N MET A 158 -23.93 2.85 -8.58
CA MET A 158 -23.16 1.96 -9.46
C MET A 158 -22.47 2.72 -10.60
N THR A 159 -23.17 3.66 -11.24
CA THR A 159 -22.61 4.45 -12.35
C THR A 159 -21.53 5.43 -11.88
N ASP A 160 -21.68 6.03 -10.70
CA ASP A 160 -20.64 6.85 -10.06
C ASP A 160 -19.38 6.02 -9.75
N ARG A 161 -19.55 4.81 -9.23
CA ARG A 161 -18.42 3.88 -9.01
C ARG A 161 -17.73 3.48 -10.31
N LEU A 162 -18.50 3.20 -11.37
CA LEU A 162 -17.93 2.94 -12.69
C LEU A 162 -17.18 4.16 -13.25
N HIS A 163 -17.69 5.37 -13.01
CA HIS A 163 -17.04 6.61 -13.39
C HIS A 163 -15.70 6.80 -12.67
N MET A 164 -15.64 6.60 -11.34
CA MET A 164 -14.40 6.63 -10.57
C MET A 164 -13.35 5.65 -11.12
N LEU A 165 -13.75 4.41 -11.41
CA LEU A 165 -12.86 3.42 -12.02
C LEU A 165 -12.42 3.80 -13.44
N MET A 166 -13.24 4.54 -14.19
CA MET A 166 -12.88 5.07 -15.51
C MET A 166 -11.81 6.15 -15.40
N GLU A 167 -11.93 7.06 -14.44
CA GLU A 167 -10.95 8.12 -14.20
C GLU A 167 -9.60 7.56 -13.75
N VAL A 168 -9.62 6.61 -12.81
CA VAL A 168 -8.40 5.93 -12.34
C VAL A 168 -7.67 5.24 -13.50
N SER A 169 -8.38 4.46 -14.33
CA SER A 169 -7.74 3.78 -15.46
C SER A 169 -7.33 4.73 -16.58
N ALA A 170 -8.09 5.79 -16.85
CA ALA A 170 -7.72 6.80 -17.83
C ALA A 170 -6.41 7.48 -17.41
N THR A 171 -6.31 7.85 -16.12
CA THR A 171 -5.10 8.46 -15.56
C THR A 171 -3.93 7.48 -15.59
N ALA A 172 -4.15 6.22 -15.23
CA ALA A 172 -3.13 5.18 -15.35
C ALA A 172 -2.58 5.03 -16.78
N ASP A 173 -3.45 5.09 -17.79
CA ASP A 173 -3.09 4.87 -19.20
C ASP A 173 -2.09 5.90 -19.75
N TYR A 174 -2.17 7.16 -19.32
CA TYR A 174 -1.22 8.18 -19.76
C TYR A 174 -0.17 8.51 -18.68
N MET A 175 -0.38 8.17 -17.41
CA MET A 175 0.55 8.53 -16.34
C MET A 175 1.60 7.45 -16.07
N ILE A 176 1.23 6.15 -16.14
CA ILE A 176 2.16 5.04 -15.87
C ILE A 176 3.04 4.77 -17.08
N MET A 177 3.94 5.72 -17.35
CA MET A 177 4.90 5.70 -18.44
C MET A 177 6.16 6.46 -18.01
N ILE A 178 7.32 6.04 -18.52
CA ILE A 178 8.60 6.76 -18.35
C ILE A 178 9.23 6.93 -19.74
N PRO A 179 8.90 8.01 -20.45
CA PRO A 179 9.48 8.32 -21.76
C PRO A 179 10.99 8.55 -21.67
N MET A 180 11.74 7.99 -22.61
CA MET A 180 13.20 8.10 -22.67
C MET A 180 13.69 9.14 -23.70
N ASP A 181 12.86 10.11 -24.05
CA ASP A 181 13.24 11.19 -24.94
C ASP A 181 14.41 12.03 -24.38
N GLY A 182 15.49 12.10 -25.15
CA GLY A 182 16.73 12.81 -24.78
C GLY A 182 17.70 12.00 -23.92
N TYR A 183 17.45 10.71 -23.71
CA TYR A 183 18.41 9.79 -23.10
C TYR A 183 19.47 9.40 -24.15
N LYS A 184 20.76 9.51 -23.82
CA LYS A 184 21.87 9.16 -24.71
C LYS A 184 21.79 7.69 -25.14
N GLY A 185 22.02 7.42 -26.41
CA GLY A 185 21.99 6.07 -26.98
C GLY A 185 20.59 5.49 -27.22
N TYR A 186 19.52 6.12 -26.71
CA TYR A 186 18.15 5.67 -26.93
C TYR A 186 17.52 6.34 -28.15
N THR A 187 16.76 5.59 -28.94
CA THR A 187 16.00 6.09 -30.08
C THR A 187 14.53 5.70 -29.91
N THR A 188 13.65 6.70 -29.84
CA THR A 188 12.21 6.47 -29.69
C THR A 188 11.66 5.72 -30.91
N PRO A 189 10.89 4.63 -30.72
CA PRO A 189 10.24 3.93 -31.82
C PRO A 189 9.30 4.84 -32.63
N PRO A 190 9.19 4.66 -33.96
CA PRO A 190 8.30 5.46 -34.78
C PRO A 190 6.83 5.25 -34.38
N ILE A 191 6.04 6.32 -34.45
CA ILE A 191 4.61 6.30 -34.15
C ILE A 191 3.85 5.98 -35.44
N GLU A 192 2.85 5.09 -35.36
CA GLU A 192 2.02 4.76 -36.51
C GLU A 192 1.22 6.00 -37.00
N PRO A 193 1.04 6.20 -38.33
CA PRO A 193 0.45 7.43 -38.87
C PRO A 193 -0.98 7.75 -38.40
N ASN A 194 -1.73 6.73 -37.96
CA ASN A 194 -3.11 6.83 -37.47
C ASN A 194 -3.21 7.15 -35.97
N ILE A 195 -2.08 7.16 -35.24
CA ILE A 195 -2.02 7.45 -33.81
C ILE A 195 -1.55 8.90 -33.63
N PRO A 196 -2.33 9.76 -32.93
CA PRO A 196 -1.88 11.11 -32.61
C PRO A 196 -0.55 11.10 -31.85
N ALA A 197 0.47 11.75 -32.40
CA ALA A 197 1.82 11.75 -31.81
C ALA A 197 1.84 12.30 -30.38
N ALA A 198 0.92 13.21 -30.03
CA ALA A 198 0.81 13.76 -28.68
C ALA A 198 0.41 12.72 -27.62
N LEU A 199 -0.18 11.58 -27.99
CA LEU A 199 -0.45 10.46 -27.06
C LEU A 199 0.82 9.81 -26.54
N ARG A 200 1.96 9.98 -27.23
CA ARG A 200 3.27 9.49 -26.78
C ARG A 200 4.23 10.62 -26.46
N SER A 201 3.70 11.81 -26.19
CA SER A 201 4.49 12.96 -25.78
C SER A 201 5.27 12.65 -24.49
N PRO A 202 6.55 13.06 -24.37
CA PRO A 202 7.28 12.96 -23.10
C PRO A 202 6.68 13.83 -22.00
N ASP A 203 6.07 14.96 -22.39
CA ASP A 203 5.30 15.84 -21.50
C ASP A 203 3.97 15.19 -21.12
N CYS A 204 3.80 14.92 -19.81
CA CYS A 204 2.63 14.21 -19.30
C CYS A 204 1.34 15.04 -19.38
N GLU A 205 1.40 16.37 -19.27
CA GLU A 205 0.21 17.23 -19.36
C GLU A 205 -0.32 17.24 -20.79
N LYS A 206 0.60 17.39 -21.75
CA LYS A 206 0.28 17.28 -23.18
C LYS A 206 -0.30 15.92 -23.52
N ARG A 207 0.29 14.85 -22.97
CA ARG A 207 -0.16 13.47 -23.14
C ARG A 207 -1.56 13.24 -22.56
N GLY A 208 -1.82 13.70 -21.34
CA GLY A 208 -3.13 13.58 -20.67
C GLY A 208 -4.23 14.39 -21.36
N LYS A 209 -3.92 15.58 -21.89
CA LYS A 209 -4.85 16.39 -22.68
C LYS A 209 -5.25 15.68 -23.98
N GLU A 210 -4.27 15.16 -24.72
CA GLU A 210 -4.52 14.41 -25.97
C GLU A 210 -5.32 13.14 -25.67
N TYR A 211 -4.95 12.39 -24.63
CA TYR A 211 -5.65 11.18 -24.22
C TYR A 211 -7.13 11.48 -23.94
N SER A 212 -7.41 12.53 -23.17
CA SER A 212 -8.79 12.91 -22.81
C SER A 212 -9.62 13.30 -24.04
N GLN A 213 -9.03 14.02 -25.00
CA GLN A 213 -9.69 14.38 -26.25
C GLN A 213 -9.94 13.15 -27.13
N ARG A 214 -8.93 12.28 -27.26
CA ARG A 214 -9.00 11.05 -28.03
C ARG A 214 -10.05 10.09 -27.46
N LEU A 215 -10.09 9.92 -26.14
CA LEU A 215 -11.09 9.09 -25.46
C LEU A 215 -12.50 9.59 -25.74
N LYS A 216 -12.77 10.89 -25.56
CA LYS A 216 -14.08 11.49 -25.87
C LYS A 216 -14.48 11.27 -27.33
N LEU A 217 -13.54 11.40 -28.27
CA LEU A 217 -13.80 11.17 -29.70
C LEU A 217 -14.16 9.70 -29.96
N VAL A 218 -13.32 8.77 -29.49
CA VAL A 218 -13.52 7.33 -29.72
C VAL A 218 -14.82 6.84 -29.08
N THR A 219 -15.12 7.25 -27.84
CA THR A 219 -16.39 6.91 -27.18
C THR A 219 -17.59 7.39 -27.99
N ARG A 220 -17.59 8.63 -28.48
CA ARG A 220 -18.68 9.16 -29.32
C ARG A 220 -18.82 8.40 -30.64
N MET A 221 -17.70 8.03 -31.27
CA MET A 221 -17.70 7.23 -32.50
C MET A 221 -18.27 5.84 -32.26
N THR A 222 -17.86 5.15 -31.20
CA THR A 222 -18.38 3.82 -30.82
C THR A 222 -19.88 3.87 -30.58
N ILE A 223 -20.36 4.83 -29.76
CA ILE A 223 -21.79 5.01 -29.49
C ILE A 223 -22.56 5.28 -30.79
N TYR A 224 -22.08 6.19 -31.65
CA TYR A 224 -22.73 6.51 -32.91
C TYR A 224 -22.81 5.31 -33.86
N GLN A 225 -21.72 4.55 -34.00
CA GLN A 225 -21.68 3.34 -34.83
C GLN A 225 -22.66 2.28 -34.34
N ASN A 226 -22.77 2.09 -33.03
CA ASN A 226 -23.72 1.15 -32.43
C ASN A 226 -25.18 1.59 -32.62
N VAL A 227 -25.46 2.89 -32.51
CA VAL A 227 -26.79 3.45 -32.80
C VAL A 227 -27.17 3.27 -34.27
N CYS A 228 -26.23 3.53 -35.21
CA CYS A 228 -26.49 3.37 -36.64
C CYS A 228 -26.63 1.91 -37.08
N SER A 229 -25.98 0.97 -36.39
CA SER A 229 -26.03 -0.46 -36.71
C SER A 229 -27.27 -1.17 -36.13
N ARG A 230 -28.05 -0.48 -35.29
CA ARG A 230 -29.26 -1.04 -34.66
C ARG A 230 -30.48 -0.93 -35.58
N THR A 231 -31.18 -2.05 -35.77
CA THR A 231 -32.55 -2.07 -36.29
C THR A 231 -33.45 -1.28 -35.34
N ARG A 232 -34.33 -0.39 -35.87
CA ARG A 232 -35.26 0.44 -35.06
C ARG A 232 -36.03 -0.40 -34.04
N GLY A 233 -35.55 -0.42 -32.79
CA GLY A 233 -36.27 -0.91 -31.62
C GLY A 233 -36.96 0.23 -30.87
N PRO A 234 -37.77 -0.07 -29.84
CA PRO A 234 -38.32 0.95 -28.96
C PRO A 234 -37.19 1.77 -28.31
N SER A 235 -37.42 3.08 -28.16
CA SER A 235 -36.47 3.96 -27.47
C SER A 235 -36.27 3.46 -26.05
N GLU A 236 -35.05 3.08 -25.71
CA GLU A 236 -34.70 2.71 -24.34
C GLU A 236 -34.82 3.95 -23.44
N ARG A 237 -35.43 3.77 -22.26
CA ARG A 237 -35.67 4.85 -21.29
C ARG A 237 -34.38 5.18 -20.55
N MET A 238 -34.30 6.39 -19.98
CA MET A 238 -33.07 6.93 -19.39
C MET A 238 -32.51 6.09 -18.23
N GLY A 239 -33.40 5.54 -17.39
CA GLY A 239 -33.08 4.63 -16.29
C GLY A 239 -33.12 3.15 -16.67
N SER A 240 -33.15 2.80 -17.96
CA SER A 240 -33.08 1.39 -18.38
C SER A 240 -31.73 0.78 -17.94
N PRO A 241 -31.75 -0.30 -17.14
CA PRO A 241 -30.55 -1.06 -16.77
C PRO A 241 -29.68 -1.47 -17.96
N GLU A 242 -30.31 -1.95 -19.04
CA GLU A 242 -29.66 -2.38 -20.27
C GLU A 242 -28.96 -1.22 -20.99
N SER A 243 -29.61 -0.03 -21.00
CA SER A 243 -29.03 1.16 -21.60
C SER A 243 -27.79 1.62 -20.84
N LEU A 244 -27.89 1.74 -19.51
CA LEU A 244 -26.77 2.17 -18.65
C LEU A 244 -25.59 1.19 -18.72
N HIS A 245 -25.88 -0.12 -18.63
CA HIS A 245 -24.88 -1.16 -18.79
C HIS A 245 -24.18 -1.07 -20.16
N ARG A 246 -24.94 -0.93 -21.24
CA ARG A 246 -24.37 -0.81 -22.60
C ARG A 246 -23.46 0.40 -22.71
N THR A 247 -23.90 1.57 -22.25
CA THR A 247 -23.07 2.79 -22.28
C THR A 247 -21.76 2.60 -21.51
N ALA A 248 -21.80 1.93 -20.35
CA ALA A 248 -20.59 1.63 -19.58
C ALA A 248 -19.63 0.69 -20.35
N VAL A 249 -20.15 -0.36 -20.99
CA VAL A 249 -19.34 -1.27 -21.82
C VAL A 249 -18.71 -0.55 -23.01
N GLU A 250 -19.47 0.28 -23.72
CA GLU A 250 -18.98 1.07 -24.85
C GLU A 250 -17.84 2.05 -24.43
N GLN A 251 -17.96 2.64 -23.24
CA GLN A 251 -16.90 3.49 -22.68
C GLN A 251 -15.64 2.69 -22.34
N ILE A 252 -15.79 1.48 -21.77
CA ILE A 252 -14.67 0.58 -21.47
C ILE A 252 -13.95 0.15 -22.74
N GLU A 253 -14.69 -0.21 -23.79
CA GLU A 253 -14.13 -0.58 -25.10
C GLU A 253 -13.36 0.58 -25.74
N ALA A 254 -13.94 1.78 -25.73
CA ALA A 254 -13.27 2.98 -26.20
C ALA A 254 -11.97 3.25 -25.44
N GLN A 255 -11.99 3.10 -24.11
CA GLN A 255 -10.81 3.27 -23.27
C GLN A 255 -9.73 2.22 -23.58
N ASN A 256 -10.11 0.95 -23.75
CA ASN A 256 -9.18 -0.12 -24.13
C ASN A 256 -8.48 0.17 -25.47
N LYS A 257 -9.21 0.78 -26.43
CA LYS A 257 -8.63 1.19 -27.71
C LYS A 257 -7.62 2.32 -27.53
N VAL A 258 -7.98 3.40 -26.84
CA VAL A 258 -7.08 4.55 -26.64
C VAL A 258 -5.85 4.18 -25.80
N ARG A 259 -6.00 3.26 -24.84
CA ARG A 259 -4.89 2.67 -24.09
C ARG A 259 -3.83 2.05 -25.01
N ARG A 260 -4.23 1.21 -25.97
CA ARG A 260 -3.30 0.58 -26.93
C ARG A 260 -2.64 1.60 -27.84
N GLU A 261 -3.38 2.63 -28.27
CA GLU A 261 -2.80 3.74 -29.05
C GLU A 261 -1.71 4.47 -28.23
N THR A 262 -1.94 4.66 -26.93
CA THR A 262 -1.05 5.39 -26.01
C THR A 262 0.18 4.56 -25.62
N GLY A 263 -0.04 3.40 -24.99
CA GLY A 263 1.03 2.58 -24.39
C GLY A 263 1.55 1.42 -25.25
N GLY A 264 0.89 1.11 -26.37
CA GLY A 264 1.19 -0.07 -27.17
C GLY A 264 0.49 -1.34 -26.66
N GLU A 265 0.91 -2.49 -27.19
CA GLU A 265 0.40 -3.79 -26.76
C GLU A 265 1.03 -4.21 -25.42
N PRO A 266 0.26 -4.83 -24.50
CA PRO A 266 0.81 -5.32 -23.23
C PRO A 266 1.89 -6.38 -23.45
N ILE A 267 2.90 -6.38 -22.58
CA ILE A 267 3.94 -7.41 -22.55
C ILE A 267 3.36 -8.72 -22.01
N GLU A 268 3.44 -9.78 -22.82
CA GLU A 268 2.99 -11.12 -22.44
C GLU A 268 4.02 -12.21 -22.83
N PRO A 269 4.36 -13.14 -21.91
CA PRO A 269 3.96 -13.16 -20.50
C PRO A 269 4.66 -12.05 -19.70
N VAL A 270 4.02 -11.59 -18.62
CA VAL A 270 4.66 -10.64 -17.68
C VAL A 270 5.98 -11.23 -17.20
N PRO A 271 7.11 -10.49 -17.29
CA PRO A 271 8.39 -10.98 -16.78
C PRO A 271 8.34 -11.34 -15.29
N LYS A 272 9.23 -12.23 -14.86
CA LYS A 272 9.44 -12.48 -13.41
C LYS A 272 9.92 -11.20 -12.73
N GLU A 273 9.65 -11.05 -11.43
CA GLU A 273 10.20 -9.90 -10.69
C GLU A 273 11.73 -9.94 -10.65
N PRO A 274 12.41 -8.78 -10.76
CA PRO A 274 13.88 -8.73 -10.80
C PRO A 274 14.55 -9.43 -9.61
N TRP A 275 14.06 -9.21 -8.38
CA TRP A 275 14.60 -9.87 -7.19
C TRP A 275 14.45 -11.40 -7.22
N ILE A 276 13.37 -11.91 -7.84
CA ILE A 276 13.16 -13.35 -8.04
C ILE A 276 14.20 -13.89 -9.02
N VAL A 277 14.39 -13.19 -10.16
CA VAL A 277 15.40 -13.58 -11.15
C VAL A 277 16.79 -13.58 -10.53
N GLN A 278 17.13 -12.55 -9.75
CA GLN A 278 18.41 -12.43 -9.07
C GLN A 278 18.64 -13.57 -8.06
N CYS A 279 17.65 -13.88 -7.22
CA CYS A 279 17.75 -15.00 -6.28
C CYS A 279 17.87 -16.35 -7.00
N LEU A 280 17.05 -16.59 -8.04
CA LEU A 280 17.12 -17.83 -8.81
C LEU A 280 18.49 -17.99 -9.49
N HIS A 281 19.06 -16.91 -10.05
CA HIS A 281 20.39 -16.95 -10.65
C HIS A 281 21.47 -17.32 -9.62
N ARG A 282 21.36 -16.85 -8.37
CA ARG A 282 22.30 -17.20 -7.30
C ARG A 282 22.20 -18.68 -6.90
N VAL A 283 20.99 -19.22 -6.81
CA VAL A 283 20.74 -20.58 -6.31
C VAL A 283 20.85 -21.65 -7.42
N GLN A 284 20.61 -21.27 -8.69
CA GLN A 284 20.58 -22.20 -9.84
C GLN A 284 21.78 -22.07 -10.79
N GLY A 285 22.69 -21.12 -10.54
CA GLY A 285 23.83 -20.86 -11.43
C GLY A 285 24.81 -22.03 -11.55
N ASP A 286 25.60 -22.03 -12.63
CA ASP A 286 26.54 -23.10 -13.05
C ASP A 286 27.75 -23.33 -12.12
N ASN A 287 27.71 -22.83 -10.88
CA ASN A 287 28.81 -23.00 -9.94
C ASN A 287 28.88 -24.47 -9.45
N PRO A 288 30.06 -25.12 -9.46
CA PRO A 288 30.21 -26.54 -9.11
C PRO A 288 29.94 -26.85 -7.63
N ALA A 289 29.80 -25.83 -6.79
CA ALA A 289 29.26 -25.94 -5.44
C ALA A 289 27.89 -25.26 -5.44
N PRO A 290 26.76 -25.99 -5.31
CA PRO A 290 25.46 -25.36 -5.19
C PRO A 290 25.48 -24.46 -3.96
N ILE A 291 25.44 -23.15 -4.18
CA ILE A 291 25.21 -22.21 -3.09
C ILE A 291 23.77 -22.44 -2.63
N GLY A 292 23.57 -22.58 -1.32
CA GLY A 292 22.31 -23.04 -0.75
C GLY A 292 21.22 -21.97 -0.75
N ARG A 293 20.30 -22.10 0.19
CA ARG A 293 19.00 -21.43 0.16
C ARG A 293 19.14 -19.93 0.41
N CYS A 294 18.18 -19.17 -0.09
CA CYS A 294 18.00 -17.76 0.24
C CYS A 294 17.16 -17.63 1.52
N GLY A 295 17.42 -16.67 2.40
CA GLY A 295 16.67 -16.65 3.65
C GLY A 295 16.90 -15.50 4.62
N LEU A 296 16.26 -15.65 5.78
CA LEU A 296 16.37 -14.78 6.95
C LEU A 296 16.67 -15.65 8.17
N ALA A 297 17.48 -15.14 9.10
CA ALA A 297 17.59 -15.74 10.43
C ALA A 297 16.35 -15.36 11.27
N ILE A 298 15.91 -16.28 12.13
CA ILE A 298 14.82 -16.02 13.08
C ILE A 298 15.15 -16.58 14.46
N TYR A 299 15.03 -15.75 15.50
CA TYR A 299 15.35 -16.12 16.88
C TYR A 299 14.09 -16.36 17.70
N ARG A 300 14.06 -17.47 18.44
CA ARG A 300 13.12 -17.67 19.56
C ARG A 300 13.66 -16.94 20.79
N LEU A 301 13.06 -15.80 21.17
CA LEU A 301 13.40 -15.04 22.38
C LEU A 301 12.25 -15.03 23.40
N THR A 302 11.44 -16.08 23.37
CA THR A 302 10.28 -16.31 24.25
C THR A 302 10.33 -17.73 24.79
N TYR A 303 10.19 -17.86 26.10
CA TYR A 303 10.58 -19.04 26.88
C TYR A 303 9.48 -19.57 27.79
N GLN A 304 8.36 -18.86 27.89
CA GLN A 304 7.23 -19.23 28.76
C GLN A 304 6.34 -20.33 28.18
N GLN A 305 6.35 -20.52 26.86
CA GLN A 305 5.50 -21.48 26.17
C GLN A 305 5.98 -22.93 26.38
N THR A 306 5.03 -23.85 26.50
CA THR A 306 5.32 -25.28 26.40
C THR A 306 5.80 -25.66 25.00
N GLU A 307 6.50 -26.79 24.86
CA GLU A 307 6.98 -27.25 23.55
C GLU A 307 5.83 -27.52 22.56
N ALA A 308 4.64 -27.90 23.06
CA ALA A 308 3.45 -28.08 22.24
C ALA A 308 2.90 -26.74 21.72
N GLU A 309 2.76 -25.73 22.60
CA GLU A 309 2.34 -24.38 22.21
C GLU A 309 3.34 -23.74 21.24
N TRP A 310 4.63 -23.95 21.47
CA TRP A 310 5.69 -23.49 20.58
C TRP A 310 5.59 -24.14 19.20
N ALA A 311 5.41 -25.47 19.13
CA ALA A 311 5.26 -26.18 17.87
C ALA A 311 4.01 -25.72 17.09
N GLU A 312 2.88 -25.50 17.78
CA GLU A 312 1.66 -24.96 17.17
C GLU A 312 1.87 -23.53 16.63
N PHE A 313 2.55 -22.67 17.41
CA PHE A 313 2.91 -21.33 16.97
C PHE A 313 3.78 -21.36 15.71
N VAL A 314 4.87 -22.15 15.71
CA VAL A 314 5.79 -22.27 14.57
C VAL A 314 5.03 -22.72 13.33
N GLN A 315 4.16 -23.73 13.47
CA GLN A 315 3.33 -24.21 12.37
C GLN A 315 2.45 -23.10 11.78
N LYS A 316 1.75 -22.33 12.61
CA LYS A 316 0.88 -21.22 12.16
C LYS A 316 1.68 -20.09 11.52
N MET A 317 2.83 -19.74 12.11
CA MET A 317 3.67 -18.65 11.62
C MET A 317 4.32 -19.01 10.29
N GLU A 318 4.90 -20.20 10.15
CA GLU A 318 5.49 -20.67 8.89
C GLU A 318 4.44 -20.84 7.79
N ALA A 319 3.24 -21.33 8.12
CA ALA A 319 2.12 -21.38 7.18
C ALA A 319 1.77 -19.97 6.68
N HIS A 320 1.57 -19.00 7.59
CA HIS A 320 1.30 -17.62 7.22
C HIS A 320 2.45 -16.99 6.40
N ALA A 321 3.70 -17.29 6.73
CA ALA A 321 4.85 -16.84 5.96
C ALA A 321 4.90 -17.48 4.56
N ALA A 322 4.46 -18.73 4.38
CA ALA A 322 4.42 -19.42 3.09
C ALA A 322 3.26 -18.95 2.18
N GLU A 323 2.23 -18.37 2.79
CA GLU A 323 1.12 -17.70 2.11
C GLU A 323 1.59 -16.35 1.56
N TRP A 324 2.31 -16.36 0.44
CA TRP A 324 2.66 -15.17 -0.32
C TRP A 324 2.71 -15.46 -1.82
N GLY A 325 2.91 -14.45 -2.66
CA GLY A 325 3.23 -14.62 -4.08
C GLY A 325 2.05 -14.94 -5.01
N LEU A 326 0.81 -14.91 -4.52
CA LEU A 326 -0.38 -14.94 -5.37
C LEU A 326 -0.39 -13.68 -6.25
N GLY A 327 -0.55 -13.87 -7.56
CA GLY A 327 -0.47 -12.78 -8.55
C GLY A 327 0.94 -12.28 -8.87
N GLN A 328 1.98 -12.90 -8.28
CA GLN A 328 3.38 -12.49 -8.46
C GLN A 328 4.11 -13.44 -9.41
N THR A 329 4.48 -12.97 -10.60
CA THR A 329 5.14 -13.82 -11.60
C THR A 329 6.50 -14.32 -11.12
N GLY A 330 6.66 -15.65 -11.08
CA GLY A 330 7.90 -16.31 -10.68
C GLY A 330 7.95 -16.76 -9.22
N SER A 331 6.96 -16.40 -8.39
CA SER A 331 6.93 -16.75 -6.95
C SER A 331 7.05 -18.25 -6.71
N ASN A 332 6.29 -19.07 -7.44
CA ASN A 332 6.32 -20.53 -7.31
C ASN A 332 7.71 -21.14 -7.58
N ALA A 333 8.51 -20.52 -8.46
CA ALA A 333 9.85 -21.01 -8.77
C ALA A 333 10.83 -20.74 -7.63
N ILE A 334 10.69 -19.63 -6.90
CA ILE A 334 11.63 -19.25 -5.84
C ILE A 334 11.23 -19.79 -4.47
N LYS A 335 9.94 -20.01 -4.19
CA LYS A 335 9.44 -20.51 -2.90
C LYS A 335 10.22 -21.70 -2.32
N PRO A 336 10.57 -22.76 -3.08
CA PRO A 336 11.32 -23.90 -2.54
C PRO A 336 12.73 -23.56 -2.06
N HIS A 337 13.27 -22.43 -2.51
CA HIS A 337 14.62 -21.96 -2.21
C HIS A 337 14.65 -20.92 -1.07
N LEU A 338 13.48 -20.49 -0.56
CA LEU A 338 13.39 -19.59 0.58
C LEU A 338 13.35 -20.36 1.90
N LYS A 339 14.06 -19.89 2.92
CA LYS A 339 14.14 -20.56 4.22
C LYS A 339 14.28 -19.57 5.38
N LEU A 340 13.52 -19.83 6.45
CA LEU A 340 13.78 -19.26 7.77
C LEU A 340 14.81 -20.13 8.51
N HIS A 341 15.90 -19.52 8.96
CA HIS A 341 16.96 -20.18 9.71
C HIS A 341 16.70 -19.97 11.20
N TRP A 342 15.99 -20.93 11.80
CA TRP A 342 15.62 -20.90 13.22
C TRP A 342 16.83 -21.02 14.14
N MET A 343 16.87 -20.13 15.14
CA MET A 343 17.84 -20.10 16.22
C MET A 343 17.11 -20.08 17.55
N ASP A 344 17.40 -21.05 18.42
CA ASP A 344 16.85 -21.06 19.78
C ASP A 344 17.72 -20.19 20.69
N GLY A 345 17.20 -19.02 21.08
CA GLY A 345 17.93 -18.10 21.94
C GLY A 345 18.29 -18.72 23.30
N ARG A 346 17.47 -19.65 23.82
CA ARG A 346 17.76 -20.34 25.09
C ARG A 346 18.99 -21.23 24.96
N ALA A 347 19.10 -21.96 23.85
CA ALA A 347 20.26 -22.81 23.56
C ALA A 347 21.53 -21.99 23.26
N LEU A 348 21.37 -20.73 22.86
CA LEU A 348 22.44 -19.77 22.59
C LEU A 348 22.77 -18.87 23.79
N GLU A 349 22.21 -19.17 24.97
CA GLU A 349 22.42 -18.41 26.22
C GLU A 349 21.99 -16.93 26.13
N ILE A 350 21.01 -16.62 25.27
CA ILE A 350 20.42 -15.28 25.14
C ILE A 350 19.28 -15.15 26.16
N PRO A 351 19.25 -14.09 26.99
CA PRO A 351 18.12 -13.83 27.89
C PRO A 351 16.81 -13.57 27.12
N GLU A 352 15.68 -13.90 27.73
CA GLU A 352 14.35 -13.69 27.13
C GLU A 352 14.16 -12.21 26.76
N GLY A 353 13.71 -11.94 25.53
CA GLY A 353 13.52 -10.59 25.01
C GLY A 353 14.78 -9.75 24.78
N ASP A 354 16.00 -10.28 24.96
CA ASP A 354 17.24 -9.50 24.79
C ASP A 354 17.66 -9.37 23.30
N ILE A 355 17.10 -8.36 22.64
CA ILE A 355 17.40 -8.03 21.23
C ILE A 355 18.86 -7.64 21.02
N LYS A 356 19.52 -7.02 22.01
CA LYS A 356 20.92 -6.59 21.89
C LYS A 356 21.86 -7.80 21.87
N ALA A 357 21.61 -8.77 22.75
CA ALA A 357 22.34 -10.03 22.74
C ALA A 357 22.09 -10.82 21.45
N ALA A 358 20.86 -10.84 20.92
CA ALA A 358 20.56 -11.45 19.63
C ALA A 358 21.30 -10.78 18.46
N ARG A 359 21.33 -9.44 18.39
CA ARG A 359 22.07 -8.69 17.36
C ARG A 359 23.57 -9.01 17.40
N LYS A 360 24.15 -9.07 18.60
CA LYS A 360 25.55 -9.47 18.78
C LYS A 360 25.80 -10.90 18.30
N GLN A 361 24.95 -11.85 18.68
CA GLN A 361 25.09 -13.24 18.26
C GLN A 361 24.93 -13.39 16.74
N PHE A 362 24.03 -12.61 16.14
CA PHE A 362 23.80 -12.59 14.70
C PHE A 362 25.07 -12.22 13.91
N HIS A 363 25.72 -11.13 14.29
CA HIS A 363 26.98 -10.69 13.66
C HIS A 363 28.16 -11.60 13.97
N ASP A 364 28.36 -11.92 15.24
CA ASP A 364 29.58 -12.62 15.69
C ASP A 364 29.58 -14.11 15.28
N HIS A 365 28.41 -14.73 15.12
CA HIS A 365 28.30 -16.19 14.96
C HIS A 365 27.36 -16.62 13.83
N ALA A 366 26.14 -16.06 13.75
CA ALA A 366 25.15 -16.53 12.78
C ALA A 366 25.59 -16.25 11.33
N MET A 367 25.92 -15.00 11.01
CA MET A 367 26.36 -14.60 9.68
C MET A 367 27.60 -15.36 9.19
N PRO A 368 28.67 -15.50 10.01
CA PRO A 368 29.80 -16.39 9.72
C PRO A 368 29.41 -17.83 9.34
N SER A 369 28.37 -18.38 9.96
CA SER A 369 27.92 -19.75 9.72
C SER A 369 27.24 -19.96 8.35
N PHE A 370 26.74 -18.88 7.72
CA PHE A 370 25.99 -18.93 6.47
C PHE A 370 26.86 -18.71 5.22
N TYR A 371 28.00 -18.00 5.30
CA TYR A 371 28.77 -17.55 4.13
C TYR A 371 29.05 -18.58 3.04
N HIS A 372 29.21 -19.86 3.40
CA HIS A 372 29.51 -20.93 2.45
C HIS A 372 28.33 -21.87 2.17
N LYS A 373 27.21 -21.68 2.85
CA LYS A 373 26.06 -22.59 2.81
C LYS A 373 24.82 -21.94 2.24
N ASP A 374 24.42 -20.78 2.74
CA ASP A 374 23.13 -20.18 2.46
C ASP A 374 23.28 -18.65 2.29
N HIS A 375 22.41 -18.05 1.48
CA HIS A 375 22.33 -16.60 1.29
C HIS A 375 21.31 -15.98 2.24
N VAL A 376 21.74 -15.77 3.48
CA VAL A 376 20.94 -15.07 4.50
C VAL A 376 21.15 -13.57 4.39
N ASN A 377 20.08 -12.78 4.49
CA ASN A 377 20.20 -11.31 4.52
C ASN A 377 20.99 -10.86 5.75
N GLU A 378 21.92 -9.93 5.56
CA GLU A 378 22.83 -9.46 6.60
C GLU A 378 22.33 -8.21 7.35
N SER A 379 21.38 -7.47 6.79
CA SER A 379 20.90 -6.21 7.37
C SER A 379 19.72 -6.41 8.33
N VAL A 380 18.96 -7.50 8.19
CA VAL A 380 17.76 -7.76 8.98
C VAL A 380 17.66 -9.22 9.38
N PHE A 381 17.30 -9.44 10.65
CA PHE A 381 16.85 -10.75 11.15
C PHE A 381 15.50 -10.62 11.85
N LEU A 382 14.84 -11.76 12.07
CA LEU A 382 13.53 -11.83 12.72
C LEU A 382 13.66 -12.31 14.17
N VAL A 383 12.72 -11.88 15.01
CA VAL A 383 12.60 -12.29 16.41
C VAL A 383 11.16 -12.67 16.69
N VAL A 384 11.00 -13.77 17.43
CA VAL A 384 9.75 -14.17 18.04
C VAL A 384 9.80 -13.80 19.53
N ASP A 385 9.09 -12.73 19.87
CA ASP A 385 8.82 -12.26 21.23
C ASP A 385 7.44 -12.75 21.72
N ASP A 386 7.09 -12.46 22.97
CA ASP A 386 5.77 -12.79 23.55
C ASP A 386 4.61 -12.20 22.73
N ALA A 387 4.79 -10.99 22.18
CA ALA A 387 3.79 -10.33 21.36
C ALA A 387 3.53 -11.11 20.06
N SER A 388 4.58 -11.61 19.43
CA SER A 388 4.51 -12.45 18.23
C SER A 388 3.69 -13.70 18.52
N VAL A 389 3.98 -14.42 19.60
CA VAL A 389 3.21 -15.62 19.99
C VAL A 389 1.75 -15.28 20.25
N ALA A 390 1.49 -14.24 21.04
CA ALA A 390 0.13 -13.82 21.37
C ALA A 390 -0.69 -13.36 20.14
N SER A 391 -0.03 -12.84 19.10
CA SER A 391 -0.69 -12.45 17.84
C SER A 391 -1.22 -13.65 17.03
N TYR A 392 -0.56 -14.81 17.10
CA TYR A 392 -0.95 -16.04 16.39
C TYR A 392 -1.82 -16.98 17.23
N MET A 393 -1.66 -16.92 18.55
CA MET A 393 -2.28 -17.88 19.46
C MET A 393 -3.52 -17.31 20.18
N GLY A 394 -3.73 -16.00 20.12
CA GLY A 394 -4.81 -15.31 20.83
C GLY A 394 -5.58 -14.30 19.97
N LYS A 395 -6.40 -13.48 20.64
CA LYS A 395 -7.17 -12.37 20.02
C LYS A 395 -6.75 -10.98 20.51
N SER A 396 -5.64 -10.90 21.26
CA SER A 396 -5.18 -9.67 21.91
C SER A 396 -4.83 -8.55 20.94
N TYR A 397 -4.57 -8.90 19.68
CA TYR A 397 -4.14 -7.99 18.62
C TYR A 397 -5.18 -7.83 17.51
N SER A 398 -6.41 -8.30 17.70
CA SER A 398 -7.50 -8.18 16.71
C SER A 398 -8.00 -6.74 16.57
N ALA A 399 -8.65 -6.44 15.43
CA ALA A 399 -9.33 -5.17 15.22
C ALA A 399 -10.34 -4.90 16.35
N ALA A 400 -10.31 -3.69 16.91
CA ALA A 400 -11.28 -3.29 17.93
C ALA A 400 -12.63 -2.89 17.34
N THR A 401 -12.68 -2.64 16.04
CA THR A 401 -13.84 -2.12 15.32
C THR A 401 -13.93 -2.69 13.91
N ASP A 402 -15.14 -2.77 13.38
CA ASP A 402 -15.39 -3.24 12.00
C ASP A 402 -14.99 -2.20 10.92
N PHE A 403 -14.64 -0.97 11.31
CA PHE A 403 -14.20 0.09 10.40
C PHE A 403 -12.84 -0.16 9.73
N ILE A 404 -12.07 -1.15 10.20
CA ILE A 404 -10.71 -1.38 9.73
C ILE A 404 -10.62 -2.77 9.12
N PRO A 405 -9.99 -2.91 7.94
CA PRO A 405 -9.80 -4.20 7.31
C PRO A 405 -9.21 -5.22 8.27
N ALA A 406 -9.91 -6.35 8.45
CA ALA A 406 -9.48 -7.41 9.36
C ALA A 406 -8.07 -7.93 9.00
N GLY A 407 -7.70 -7.91 7.71
CA GLY A 407 -6.38 -8.30 7.23
C GLY A 407 -5.21 -7.46 7.73
N ASP A 408 -5.43 -6.33 8.41
CA ASP A 408 -4.35 -5.55 9.05
C ASP A 408 -3.94 -6.14 10.41
N PHE A 409 -4.77 -6.99 11.02
CA PHE A 409 -4.59 -7.49 12.39
C PHE A 409 -4.27 -8.99 12.44
N ALA A 410 -3.66 -9.53 11.38
CA ALA A 410 -3.16 -10.90 11.34
C ALA A 410 -1.89 -11.08 12.20
N GLY A 411 -1.43 -12.33 12.33
CA GLY A 411 -0.23 -12.66 13.10
C GLY A 411 1.04 -11.99 12.55
N PHE A 412 1.90 -11.53 13.45
CA PHE A 412 3.12 -10.79 13.12
C PHE A 412 4.35 -11.32 13.87
N VAL A 413 5.52 -10.92 13.38
CA VAL A 413 6.83 -11.13 14.03
C VAL A 413 7.59 -9.81 14.12
N LEU A 414 8.63 -9.76 14.95
CA LEU A 414 9.49 -8.58 15.07
C LEU A 414 10.64 -8.67 14.05
N ALA A 415 10.76 -7.70 13.16
CA ALA A 415 11.94 -7.52 12.32
C ALA A 415 12.92 -6.57 13.01
N VAL A 416 14.20 -6.94 13.04
CA VAL A 416 15.26 -6.22 13.73
C VAL A 416 16.32 -5.80 12.73
N ASP A 417 16.69 -4.52 12.76
CA ASP A 417 17.82 -3.97 12.04
C ASP A 417 19.10 -4.43 12.74
N ALA A 418 19.90 -5.22 12.00
CA ALA A 418 21.11 -5.82 12.51
C ALA A 418 22.19 -4.77 12.77
N ASP A 419 22.18 -3.65 12.04
CA ASP A 419 23.23 -2.63 12.08
C ASP A 419 22.82 -1.41 12.92
N TYR A 420 21.63 -1.42 13.50
CA TYR A 420 21.16 -0.30 14.33
C TYR A 420 21.99 -0.10 15.61
N ASP A 421 22.58 1.08 15.72
CA ASP A 421 23.19 1.61 16.95
C ASP A 421 22.38 2.80 17.46
N ALA A 422 21.91 2.72 18.71
CA ALA A 422 21.19 3.81 19.37
C ALA A 422 22.06 5.05 19.65
N LYS A 423 23.40 4.92 19.59
CA LYS A 423 24.33 6.05 19.72
C LYS A 423 24.49 6.81 18.41
N GLU A 424 24.28 6.14 17.28
CA GLU A 424 24.33 6.78 15.97
C GLU A 424 22.95 7.35 15.65
N SER A 425 22.91 8.64 15.32
CA SER A 425 21.66 9.23 14.84
C SER A 425 21.33 8.59 13.48
N ILE A 426 20.10 8.12 13.32
CA ILE A 426 19.56 7.75 12.01
C ILE A 426 19.78 8.96 11.11
N GLY A 427 20.36 8.78 9.91
CA GLY A 427 20.78 9.93 9.08
C GLY A 427 19.68 10.95 8.75
N ARG A 428 18.40 10.56 8.87
CA ARG A 428 17.21 11.40 8.67
C ARG A 428 16.12 11.05 9.69
N PRO A 429 16.23 11.48 10.96
CA PRO A 429 15.29 11.10 12.01
C PRO A 429 13.87 11.64 11.76
N GLU A 430 13.75 12.75 11.04
CA GLU A 430 12.48 13.35 10.61
C GLU A 430 11.70 12.45 9.63
N GLU A 431 12.40 11.60 8.87
CA GLU A 431 11.79 10.69 7.92
C GLU A 431 11.31 9.37 8.56
N ALA A 432 11.84 9.02 9.73
CA ALA A 432 11.52 7.79 10.48
C ALA A 432 11.36 8.10 11.99
N PRO A 433 10.39 8.94 12.37
CA PRO A 433 10.27 9.43 13.74
C PRO A 433 10.01 8.29 14.72
N GLY A 434 10.84 8.20 15.76
CA GLY A 434 10.70 7.19 16.80
C GLY A 434 11.09 5.77 16.35
N PHE A 435 11.84 5.60 15.26
CA PHE A 435 12.41 4.30 14.91
C PHE A 435 13.57 3.94 15.85
N TYR A 436 13.56 2.74 16.40
CA TYR A 436 14.56 2.24 17.35
C TYR A 436 15.23 0.94 16.90
N GLY A 437 15.34 0.74 15.57
CA GLY A 437 15.99 -0.44 14.99
C GLY A 437 15.09 -1.67 14.93
N GLU A 438 13.80 -1.52 15.19
CA GLU A 438 12.87 -2.65 15.31
C GLU A 438 11.50 -2.25 14.73
N MET A 439 10.84 -3.19 14.05
CA MET A 439 9.50 -2.99 13.49
C MET A 439 8.76 -4.32 13.40
N ARG A 440 7.49 -4.37 13.81
CA ARG A 440 6.66 -5.58 13.63
C ARG A 440 6.18 -5.67 12.19
N ILE A 441 6.09 -6.89 11.66
CA ILE A 441 5.64 -7.15 10.30
C ILE A 441 4.73 -8.38 10.25
N LEU A 442 3.69 -8.34 9.43
CA LEU A 442 2.82 -9.49 9.19
C LEU A 442 3.60 -10.67 8.59
N GLY A 443 3.29 -11.89 9.02
CA GLY A 443 4.01 -13.10 8.58
C GLY A 443 4.04 -13.27 7.05
N ASN A 444 2.91 -13.08 6.37
CA ASN A 444 2.83 -13.19 4.90
C ASN A 444 3.61 -12.14 4.11
N LEU A 445 4.09 -11.07 4.76
CA LEU A 445 4.89 -10.02 4.13
C LEU A 445 6.39 -10.27 4.24
N ILE A 446 6.82 -11.30 4.98
CA ILE A 446 8.24 -11.63 5.17
C ILE A 446 8.96 -11.80 3.82
N TRP A 447 8.38 -12.56 2.89
CA TRP A 447 9.03 -12.86 1.61
C TRP A 447 8.67 -11.88 0.50
N GLY A 448 7.38 -11.70 0.23
CA GLY A 448 6.89 -10.89 -0.90
C GLY A 448 7.04 -9.38 -0.72
N ASP A 449 7.41 -8.92 0.48
CA ASP A 449 7.59 -7.51 0.82
C ASP A 449 9.00 -7.30 1.41
N LEU A 450 9.23 -7.72 2.67
CA LEU A 450 10.47 -7.41 3.39
C LEU A 450 11.70 -7.97 2.68
N TYR A 451 11.76 -9.28 2.45
CA TYR A 451 12.89 -9.90 1.78
C TYR A 451 13.09 -9.39 0.36
N ALA A 452 11.99 -9.21 -0.40
CA ALA A 452 12.04 -8.62 -1.75
C ALA A 452 12.68 -7.23 -1.75
N MET A 453 12.26 -6.33 -0.84
CA MET A 453 12.81 -4.97 -0.74
C MET A 453 14.26 -4.95 -0.25
N LEU A 454 14.63 -5.85 0.67
CA LEU A 454 16.01 -5.97 1.15
C LEU A 454 16.96 -6.47 0.05
N VAL A 455 16.56 -7.49 -0.72
CA VAL A 455 17.39 -8.02 -1.82
C VAL A 455 17.54 -7.00 -2.94
N SER A 456 16.46 -6.27 -3.25
CA SER A 456 16.50 -5.17 -4.22
C SER A 456 17.13 -3.88 -3.69
N GLN A 457 17.50 -3.82 -2.40
CA GLN A 457 18.02 -2.60 -1.74
C GLN A 457 17.11 -1.37 -1.92
N SER A 458 15.79 -1.56 -1.96
CA SER A 458 14.82 -0.48 -2.22
C SER A 458 14.17 0.12 -0.99
N ALA A 459 14.18 -0.62 0.13
CA ALA A 459 13.75 -0.12 1.42
C ALA A 459 14.39 -0.93 2.54
N PHE A 460 14.77 -0.23 3.61
CA PHE A 460 15.19 -0.81 4.88
C PHE A 460 14.08 -0.63 5.92
N LEU A 461 14.23 -1.22 7.12
CA LEU A 461 13.21 -1.13 8.16
C LEU A 461 12.84 0.31 8.53
N LYS A 462 13.82 1.22 8.57
CA LYS A 462 13.60 2.65 8.80
C LYS A 462 12.69 3.30 7.75
N ASP A 463 12.73 2.82 6.50
CA ASP A 463 11.92 3.37 5.40
C ASP A 463 10.48 2.85 5.45
N LEU A 464 10.28 1.66 6.03
CA LEU A 464 8.98 1.02 6.20
C LEU A 464 8.27 1.45 7.49
N TRP A 465 9.04 1.83 8.52
CA TRP A 465 8.53 2.24 9.83
C TRP A 465 7.42 3.32 9.76
N PRO A 466 7.54 4.39 8.94
CA PRO A 466 6.47 5.37 8.81
C PRO A 466 5.12 4.81 8.35
N LEU A 467 5.12 3.67 7.66
CA LEU A 467 3.89 3.00 7.20
C LEU A 467 3.26 2.15 8.31
N ALA A 468 4.03 1.76 9.32
CA ALA A 468 3.58 1.00 10.49
C ALA A 468 3.20 1.89 11.67
N LEU A 469 3.76 3.11 11.75
CA LEU A 469 3.69 4.00 12.91
C LEU A 469 2.26 4.23 13.44
N ASP A 470 1.32 4.50 12.53
CA ASP A 470 -0.07 4.80 12.88
C ASP A 470 -0.92 3.55 13.14
N HIS A 471 -0.43 2.34 12.80
CA HIS A 471 -1.15 1.10 13.06
C HIS A 471 -1.34 0.91 14.58
N PRO A 472 -2.51 0.45 15.08
CA PRO A 472 -2.76 0.36 16.52
C PRO A 472 -1.81 -0.57 17.30
N ASN A 473 -1.17 -1.48 16.58
CA ASN A 473 -0.16 -2.41 17.12
C ASN A 473 1.26 -2.13 16.57
N GLN A 474 1.46 -1.01 15.84
CA GLN A 474 2.71 -0.63 15.19
C GLN A 474 3.28 -1.74 14.29
N VAL A 475 2.43 -2.28 13.42
CA VAL A 475 2.74 -3.41 12.53
C VAL A 475 2.75 -2.90 11.10
N TYR A 476 3.79 -3.24 10.35
CA TYR A 476 3.84 -3.06 8.91
C TYR A 476 2.92 -4.08 8.23
N VAL A 477 1.90 -3.56 7.55
CA VAL A 477 0.84 -4.36 6.90
C VAL A 477 0.85 -4.23 5.37
N GLY A 478 1.98 -3.78 4.82
CA GLY A 478 2.18 -3.41 3.42
C GLY A 478 2.07 -1.90 3.22
N PRO A 479 2.06 -1.44 1.95
CA PRO A 479 1.81 -0.04 1.62
C PRO A 479 0.47 0.43 2.18
N THR A 480 0.40 1.69 2.55
CA THR A 480 -0.79 2.27 3.20
C THR A 480 -1.35 3.43 2.38
N VAL A 481 -2.63 3.71 2.57
CA VAL A 481 -3.33 4.81 1.92
C VAL A 481 -3.97 5.74 2.96
N PRO A 482 -4.22 7.02 2.64
CA PRO A 482 -4.71 8.01 3.61
C PRO A 482 -5.96 7.57 4.39
N LEU A 483 -6.95 6.96 3.72
CA LEU A 483 -8.17 6.50 4.40
C LEU A 483 -7.89 5.43 5.46
N GLN A 484 -7.01 4.47 5.16
CA GLN A 484 -6.62 3.43 6.11
C GLN A 484 -5.94 4.02 7.35
N VAL A 485 -4.98 4.93 7.14
CA VAL A 485 -4.27 5.62 8.22
C VAL A 485 -5.24 6.46 9.06
N LYS A 486 -6.19 7.13 8.42
CA LYS A 486 -7.25 7.88 9.11
C LYS A 486 -8.06 6.97 10.03
N CYS A 487 -8.47 5.79 9.56
CA CYS A 487 -9.21 4.82 10.39
C CYS A 487 -8.39 4.34 11.59
N TRP A 488 -7.09 4.08 11.41
CA TRP A 488 -6.22 3.71 12.53
C TRP A 488 -6.06 4.84 13.55
N LYS A 489 -5.88 6.09 13.10
CA LYS A 489 -5.80 7.26 13.99
C LYS A 489 -7.07 7.41 14.83
N ILE A 490 -8.24 7.19 14.24
CA ILE A 490 -9.52 7.17 14.95
C ILE A 490 -9.52 6.08 16.04
N GLN A 491 -9.14 4.84 15.70
CA GLN A 491 -9.08 3.76 16.69
C GLN A 491 -8.09 4.09 17.82
N ASN A 492 -6.91 4.63 17.50
CA ASN A 492 -5.92 5.04 18.49
C ASN A 492 -6.45 6.17 19.38
N GLY A 493 -7.18 7.15 18.84
CA GLY A 493 -7.84 8.20 19.61
C GLY A 493 -8.85 7.64 20.62
N ILE A 494 -9.69 6.70 20.18
CA ILE A 494 -10.64 6.01 21.06
C ILE A 494 -9.90 5.23 22.16
N ARG A 495 -8.89 4.43 21.79
CA ARG A 495 -8.08 3.64 22.73
C ARG A 495 -7.39 4.53 23.77
N ASN A 496 -6.74 5.60 23.33
CA ASN A 496 -6.03 6.53 24.21
C ASN A 496 -6.98 7.22 25.19
N THR A 497 -8.18 7.58 24.72
CA THR A 497 -9.20 8.16 25.60
C THR A 497 -9.64 7.15 26.67
N LEU A 498 -9.90 5.89 26.30
CA LEU A 498 -10.27 4.85 27.25
C LEU A 498 -9.18 4.59 28.29
N VAL A 499 -7.92 4.51 27.86
CA VAL A 499 -6.78 4.31 28.77
C VAL A 499 -6.65 5.48 29.74
N ARG A 500 -6.73 6.73 29.25
CA ARG A 500 -6.70 7.93 30.10
C ARG A 500 -7.80 7.90 31.15
N GLN A 501 -9.03 7.56 30.75
CA GLN A 501 -10.17 7.45 31.68
C GLN A 501 -9.97 6.35 32.73
N MET A 502 -9.41 5.20 32.35
CA MET A 502 -9.09 4.13 33.30
C MET A 502 -8.01 4.58 34.30
N VAL A 503 -6.99 5.31 33.85
CA VAL A 503 -5.94 5.85 34.71
C VAL A 503 -6.50 6.91 35.65
N GLU A 504 -7.31 7.85 35.15
CA GLU A 504 -7.99 8.87 35.96
C GLU A 504 -8.90 8.23 37.01
N TYR A 505 -9.68 7.21 36.64
CA TYR A 505 -10.52 6.47 37.58
C TYR A 505 -9.68 5.71 38.62
N ALA A 506 -8.59 5.06 38.21
CA ALA A 506 -7.69 4.37 39.14
C ALA A 506 -7.04 5.35 40.12
N GLN A 507 -6.60 6.51 39.65
CA GLN A 507 -6.08 7.58 40.49
C GLN A 507 -7.14 8.13 41.44
N ALA A 508 -8.35 8.39 40.96
CA ALA A 508 -9.47 8.83 41.81
C ALA A 508 -9.83 7.77 42.87
N LYS A 509 -9.73 6.48 42.52
CA LYS A 509 -9.99 5.38 43.46
C LYS A 509 -8.91 5.28 44.53
N ILE A 510 -7.64 5.46 44.15
CA ILE A 510 -6.51 5.54 45.09
C ILE A 510 -6.65 6.75 46.02
N ASN A 511 -7.11 7.89 45.49
CA ASN A 511 -7.27 9.14 46.24
C ASN A 511 -8.58 9.22 47.04
N GLY A 512 -9.44 8.19 46.98
CA GLY A 512 -10.74 8.18 47.66
C GLY A 512 -11.78 9.15 47.09
N THR A 513 -11.52 9.73 45.91
CA THR A 513 -12.40 10.71 45.23
C THR A 513 -13.14 10.12 44.04
N ALA A 514 -13.04 8.80 43.80
CA ALA A 514 -13.73 8.14 42.71
C ALA A 514 -15.26 8.28 42.86
N PRO A 515 -15.97 8.65 41.78
CA PRO A 515 -17.43 8.60 41.79
C PRO A 515 -17.89 7.15 42.07
N ALA A 516 -18.91 7.00 42.91
CA ALA A 516 -19.48 5.70 43.21
C ALA A 516 -19.97 5.06 41.89
N LEU A 517 -19.51 3.83 41.61
CA LEU A 517 -20.06 3.05 40.51
C LEU A 517 -21.57 2.89 40.74
N PRO A 518 -22.42 3.09 39.72
CA PRO A 518 -23.85 2.91 39.89
C PRO A 518 -24.13 1.49 40.38
N VAL A 519 -24.87 1.39 41.48
CA VAL A 519 -25.31 0.12 42.06
C VAL A 519 -26.17 -0.60 41.01
N VAL A 520 -25.67 -1.71 40.49
CA VAL A 520 -26.43 -2.57 39.58
C VAL A 520 -27.58 -3.17 40.39
N PRO A 521 -28.86 -2.93 40.04
CA PRO A 521 -29.95 -3.64 40.68
C PRO A 521 -29.86 -5.14 40.33
N PRO A 522 -30.19 -6.05 41.27
CA PRO A 522 -30.10 -7.47 41.03
C PRO A 522 -31.19 -7.88 40.03
N SER A 523 -30.87 -7.94 38.74
CA SER A 523 -31.75 -8.52 37.73
C SER A 523 -31.43 -10.00 37.55
N LEU A 524 -32.47 -10.80 37.73
CA LEU A 524 -32.53 -12.25 37.57
C LEU A 524 -31.91 -12.75 36.26
N SER A 525 -31.36 -13.94 36.38
CA SER A 525 -30.75 -14.79 35.37
C SER A 525 -31.51 -14.88 34.03
N SER A 526 -30.91 -14.36 32.96
CA SER A 526 -30.85 -15.02 31.65
C SER A 526 -29.53 -14.67 30.94
N ARG A 527 -28.76 -15.71 30.60
CA ARG A 527 -27.45 -15.61 29.93
C ARG A 527 -27.65 -15.40 28.42
N SER A 528 -27.61 -14.15 27.96
CA SER A 528 -27.02 -13.74 26.66
C SER A 528 -27.21 -12.25 26.33
N GLU A 529 -28.17 -11.53 26.91
CA GLU A 529 -28.40 -10.10 26.65
C GLU A 529 -27.72 -9.06 27.59
N PRO A 530 -27.30 -9.35 28.84
CA PRO A 530 -26.90 -8.29 29.77
C PRO A 530 -25.56 -7.62 29.44
N ASN A 531 -24.67 -8.32 28.71
CA ASN A 531 -23.41 -7.72 28.26
C ASN A 531 -23.60 -6.65 27.18
N THR A 532 -24.63 -6.78 26.34
CA THR A 532 -24.94 -5.80 25.28
C THR A 532 -25.56 -4.55 25.88
N ALA A 533 -26.47 -4.71 26.86
CA ALA A 533 -27.07 -3.58 27.57
C ALA A 533 -26.04 -2.78 28.38
N LEU A 534 -25.15 -3.47 29.10
CA LEU A 534 -24.07 -2.85 29.86
C LEU A 534 -23.04 -2.16 28.95
N ARG A 535 -22.66 -2.81 27.84
CA ARG A 535 -21.77 -2.24 26.83
C ARG A 535 -22.39 -1.00 26.18
N ASN A 536 -23.67 -1.04 25.81
CA ASN A 536 -24.39 0.09 25.23
C ASN A 536 -24.55 1.24 26.23
N LEU A 537 -24.76 0.94 27.51
CA LEU A 537 -24.81 1.95 28.57
C LEU A 537 -23.45 2.62 28.75
N MET A 538 -22.37 1.83 28.84
CA MET A 538 -21.01 2.37 28.97
C MET A 538 -20.57 3.17 27.75
N LEU A 539 -20.94 2.74 26.54
CA LEU A 539 -20.64 3.48 25.31
C LEU A 539 -21.47 4.77 25.20
N ARG A 540 -22.74 4.78 25.60
CA ARG A 540 -23.54 6.02 25.64
C ARG A 540 -23.01 7.02 26.66
N GLN A 541 -22.59 6.55 27.84
CA GLN A 541 -21.95 7.40 28.85
C GLN A 541 -20.59 7.90 28.36
N PHE A 542 -19.81 7.06 27.68
CA PHE A 542 -18.54 7.42 27.07
C PHE A 542 -18.71 8.49 25.98
N THR A 543 -19.68 8.34 25.09
CA THR A 543 -20.05 9.36 24.11
C THR A 543 -20.46 10.68 24.77
N GLN A 544 -21.32 10.63 25.78
CA GLN A 544 -21.78 11.84 26.47
C GLN A 544 -20.60 12.58 27.13
N HIS A 545 -19.66 11.84 27.70
CA HIS A 545 -18.41 12.36 28.25
C HIS A 545 -17.48 12.93 27.16
N LEU A 546 -17.36 12.27 26.00
CA LEU A 546 -16.60 12.80 24.87
C LEU A 546 -17.14 14.16 24.41
N ARG A 547 -18.47 14.30 24.31
CA ARG A 547 -19.14 15.57 23.99
C ARG A 547 -18.85 16.65 25.03
N GLN A 548 -18.93 16.33 26.32
CA GLN A 548 -18.67 17.27 27.41
C GLN A 548 -17.22 17.80 27.43
N ASN A 549 -16.28 17.03 26.90
CA ASN A 549 -14.85 17.39 26.84
C ASN A 549 -14.42 17.94 25.47
N GLY A 550 -15.36 18.31 24.60
CA GLY A 550 -15.07 18.92 23.29
C GLY A 550 -14.56 17.94 22.22
N ASN A 551 -14.58 16.63 22.47
CA ASN A 551 -14.17 15.59 21.51
C ASN A 551 -15.37 15.17 20.66
N LEU A 552 -15.92 16.14 19.92
CA LEU A 552 -17.16 15.98 19.14
C LEU A 552 -17.00 14.91 18.04
N GLN A 553 -15.83 14.85 17.41
CA GLN A 553 -15.59 13.90 16.33
C GLN A 553 -15.61 12.45 16.81
N GLU A 554 -14.93 12.19 17.91
CA GLU A 554 -14.87 10.88 18.57
C GLU A 554 -16.25 10.48 19.11
N ALA A 555 -17.03 11.44 19.61
CA ALA A 555 -18.39 11.18 20.10
C ALA A 555 -19.34 10.73 18.98
N VAL A 556 -19.35 11.43 17.84
CA VAL A 556 -20.20 11.09 16.69
C VAL A 556 -19.84 9.72 16.14
N LEU A 557 -18.55 9.40 16.05
CA LEU A 557 -18.06 8.10 15.59
C LEU A 557 -18.39 6.98 16.58
N ALA A 558 -18.26 7.21 17.88
CA ALA A 558 -18.63 6.23 18.91
C ALA A 558 -20.14 5.95 18.90
N GLU A 559 -20.97 6.98 18.71
CA GLU A 559 -22.43 6.81 18.54
C GLU A 559 -22.78 6.01 17.28
N GLU A 560 -22.11 6.31 16.17
CA GLU A 560 -22.35 5.58 14.93
C GLU A 560 -21.99 4.10 15.11
N ALA A 561 -20.82 3.81 15.69
CA ALA A 561 -20.36 2.46 15.99
C ALA A 561 -21.32 1.66 16.88
N VAL A 562 -21.99 2.33 17.83
CA VAL A 562 -22.99 1.71 18.72
C VAL A 562 -24.28 1.34 17.99
N ASN A 563 -24.64 2.11 16.97
CA ASN A 563 -25.92 1.95 16.27
C ASN A 563 -25.84 1.00 15.06
N LEU A 564 -24.65 0.58 14.65
CA LEU A 564 -24.47 -0.38 13.56
C LEU A 564 -24.96 -1.76 13.95
N ARG A 565 -25.84 -2.33 13.13
CA ARG A 565 -26.20 -3.75 13.25
C ARG A 565 -25.07 -4.62 12.67
N PRO A 566 -24.96 -5.89 13.10
CA PRO A 566 -24.01 -6.82 12.49
C PRO A 566 -24.20 -6.89 10.96
N GLY A 567 -23.16 -6.55 10.20
CA GLY A 567 -23.17 -6.52 8.74
C GLY A 567 -23.71 -5.23 8.10
N GLU A 568 -24.06 -4.22 8.89
CA GLU A 568 -24.45 -2.89 8.41
C GLU A 568 -23.21 -2.00 8.23
N GLU A 569 -23.08 -1.37 7.06
CA GLU A 569 -21.98 -0.45 6.79
C GLU A 569 -22.21 0.89 7.50
N PRO A 570 -21.14 1.53 8.02
CA PRO A 570 -21.21 2.89 8.50
C PRO A 570 -21.59 3.88 7.39
N ASP A 571 -22.58 4.72 7.65
CA ASP A 571 -23.00 5.77 6.74
C ASP A 571 -22.07 6.99 6.90
N TRP A 572 -20.97 7.00 6.15
CA TRP A 572 -19.96 8.06 6.21
C TRP A 572 -20.53 9.43 5.86
N ASP A 573 -21.51 9.51 4.96
CA ASP A 573 -22.18 10.76 4.60
C ASP A 573 -23.05 11.27 5.75
N ARG A 574 -23.67 10.38 6.52
CA ARG A 574 -24.38 10.73 7.76
C ARG A 574 -23.40 11.19 8.84
N ILE A 575 -22.30 10.47 9.04
CA ILE A 575 -21.26 10.86 10.00
C ILE A 575 -20.73 12.25 9.66
N GLN A 576 -20.37 12.49 8.40
CA GLN A 576 -19.83 13.78 7.96
C GLN A 576 -20.85 14.91 8.13
N ARG A 577 -22.11 14.72 7.71
CA ARG A 577 -23.18 15.70 7.93
C ARG A 577 -23.40 16.02 9.41
N ARG A 578 -23.30 15.02 10.28
CA ARG A 578 -23.43 15.21 11.73
C ARG A 578 -22.25 15.98 12.31
N LEU A 579 -21.03 15.66 11.90
CA LEU A 579 -19.83 16.40 12.29
C LEU A 579 -19.93 17.87 11.87
N ASP A 580 -20.37 18.14 10.64
CA ASP A 580 -20.52 19.49 10.14
C ASP A 580 -21.62 20.25 10.91
N SER A 581 -22.78 19.61 11.15
CA SER A 581 -23.88 20.23 11.92
C SER A 581 -23.56 20.53 13.39
N GLU A 582 -22.78 19.68 14.06
CA GLU A 582 -22.39 19.88 15.46
C GLU A 582 -21.25 20.89 15.60
N ARG A 583 -20.43 21.05 14.56
CA ARG A 583 -19.41 22.09 14.48
C ARG A 583 -20.02 23.48 14.30
N ASP A 584 -21.09 23.58 13.51
CA ASP A 584 -21.85 24.82 13.32
C ASP A 584 -22.64 25.20 14.60
N ALA A 585 -23.14 24.22 15.35
CA ALA A 585 -23.85 24.46 16.62
C ALA A 585 -22.94 24.91 17.79
N GLY A 586 -21.63 24.61 17.73
CA GLY A 586 -20.65 24.99 18.76
C GLY A 586 -20.02 26.37 18.58
N GLY A 587 -20.31 27.06 17.46
CA GLY A 587 -19.64 28.30 17.06
C GLY A 587 -20.17 29.59 17.69
N ASP A 588 -21.29 29.58 18.43
CA ASP A 588 -22.05 30.80 18.74
C ASP A 588 -21.81 31.37 20.17
N SER A 589 -20.65 31.10 20.77
CA SER A 589 -20.29 31.69 22.07
C SER A 589 -18.86 32.25 22.10
N GLY A 590 -18.65 33.35 21.38
CA GLY A 590 -17.47 34.21 21.50
C GLY A 590 -17.87 35.68 21.72
N PRO A 591 -17.23 36.42 22.64
CA PRO A 591 -17.66 37.76 23.02
C PRO A 591 -17.34 38.79 21.94
N ASN A 592 -18.33 39.65 21.68
CA ASN A 592 -18.23 40.85 20.86
C ASN A 592 -17.07 41.75 21.30
N THR A 593 -16.00 41.81 20.51
CA THR A 593 -15.09 42.96 20.46
C THR A 593 -15.00 43.47 19.04
N ARG A 594 -15.78 44.54 18.77
CA ARG A 594 -15.52 45.51 17.71
C ARG A 594 -14.19 46.21 17.98
N ASN A 595 -13.37 46.32 16.93
CA ASN A 595 -12.32 47.30 16.61
C ASN A 595 -11.34 46.55 15.67
N GLY A 596 -10.88 47.01 14.52
CA GLY A 596 -10.92 48.25 13.76
C GLY A 596 -10.10 47.99 12.49
N GLU A 597 -10.35 48.77 11.46
CA GLU A 597 -9.90 48.62 10.07
C GLU A 597 -8.37 48.52 9.85
N GLY A 598 -7.96 47.83 8.77
CA GLY A 598 -6.67 47.97 8.10
C GLY A 598 -6.21 46.71 7.35
N PRO A 599 -6.05 46.71 6.01
CA PRO A 599 -5.61 45.53 5.26
C PRO A 599 -4.09 45.46 5.16
N PRO A 600 -3.52 44.24 5.02
CA PRO A 600 -2.31 44.11 4.23
C PRO A 600 -2.37 42.95 3.22
N ASP A 601 -2.11 43.33 1.97
CA ASP A 601 -1.18 42.73 1.01
C ASP A 601 -0.93 41.21 1.01
N ASP A 602 -1.26 40.65 -0.15
CA ASP A 602 -0.58 39.60 -0.90
C ASP A 602 0.68 39.00 -0.27
N GLN A 603 0.59 37.72 0.08
CA GLN A 603 1.69 36.77 -0.09
C GLN A 603 1.15 35.35 -0.28
N CYS A 604 1.61 34.73 -1.37
CA CYS A 604 1.32 33.36 -1.78
C CYS A 604 1.58 32.31 -0.68
N PRO A 605 0.80 31.23 -0.61
CA PRO A 605 1.15 30.06 0.18
C PRO A 605 2.13 29.17 -0.59
N VAL A 606 3.18 28.77 0.11
CA VAL A 606 4.05 27.65 -0.24
C VAL A 606 3.26 26.36 -0.03
N GLN A 607 3.16 25.54 -1.08
CA GLN A 607 2.79 24.12 -1.04
C GLN A 607 3.85 23.31 -1.78
#